data_AF-D4MIG5-F1
#
_entry.id   AF-D4MIG5-F1
#
_cell.length_a   1.000
_cell.length_b   1.000
_cell.length_c   1.000
_cell.angle_alpha   90.00
_cell.angle_beta   90.00
_cell.angle_gamma   90.00
#
_symmetry.space_group_name_H-M   'P 1'
#
loop_
_entity.id
_entity.type
_entity.pdbx_description
1 polymer ?
#
loop_
_entity_poly.entity_id
_entity_poly.type
_entity_poly.pdbx_seq_one_letter_code
_entity_poly.pdbx_strand_id
1 'polypeptide(L)'
;MKAKKILAGILAASTAVSLAACNSNNATSSTSGSTSSASKTEDNSSTASGEESSTTPSGEKITLKVLTHRTDRKDDGSLDKMTDAFEEKYNCTVEYQSFKSYADDVSTMMSTKEYGDVLMIPDTVKLADLSNFFEPLGKYDELKDKYKWADQKMYDGTVYGLAHLGSVSGGICYNKKVWTDAGITTMPKTADEFIADLKKIKEKFPDVIPYYTNFKEASWTASQWSSLVVPSSGNPNFETDLIVNKEDFFTEGKPYYNVFKLMYDIYSDSTLIEGDPMSSDWEGSKLMIAKGEVATMTMGSWAVSQFQQIAKDNNLDPENIGYMPAPFSKDGKQYAQYAADYCMGVNKNIADDKKDLGKKYIEWFIAESGFSEAEGGINTLEGSKLPDYLSAFDGCEFFTAATAPEGLTGVFNAIDKDSEVGIWTGDSANFKLQLAEAAFAGKGDAGFKAIADSVNQKWAATRDANAELEAYIKANG
;
A
#
# COMPACT_ATOMS: atom_id res chain seq x y z
N MET A 1 2.24 -59.45 -30.38
CA MET A 1 1.69 -58.50 -31.37
C MET A 1 2.44 -57.18 -31.16
N LYS A 2 3.50 -56.82 -31.92
CA LYS A 2 3.50 -56.01 -33.17
C LYS A 2 2.40 -54.92 -33.17
N ALA A 3 2.56 -53.62 -33.44
CA ALA A 3 3.65 -52.68 -33.78
C ALA A 3 3.05 -51.24 -33.60
N LYS A 4 3.72 -50.26 -32.98
CA LYS A 4 4.43 -49.08 -33.56
C LYS A 4 3.72 -48.22 -34.64
N LYS A 5 3.68 -46.89 -34.40
CA LYS A 5 3.91 -45.67 -35.28
C LYS A 5 2.83 -44.58 -35.07
N ILE A 6 3.15 -43.35 -34.61
CA ILE A 6 3.82 -42.15 -35.21
C ILE A 6 3.01 -41.45 -36.31
N LEU A 7 2.70 -40.16 -36.07
CA LEU A 7 2.53 -39.00 -37.00
C LEU A 7 2.27 -37.77 -36.09
N ALA A 8 2.98 -36.63 -36.01
CA ALA A 8 3.76 -35.76 -36.92
C ALA A 8 2.92 -34.89 -37.89
N GLY A 9 3.00 -33.56 -37.74
CA GLY A 9 2.54 -32.49 -38.65
C GLY A 9 2.17 -31.21 -37.86
N ILE A 10 3.05 -30.22 -37.63
CA ILE A 10 3.65 -29.17 -38.51
C ILE A 10 2.64 -28.13 -39.03
N LEU A 11 2.74 -26.88 -38.53
CA LEU A 11 2.85 -25.55 -39.22
C LEU A 11 2.60 -24.45 -38.14
N ALA A 12 3.51 -23.59 -37.68
CA ALA A 12 4.50 -22.68 -38.27
C ALA A 12 3.92 -21.46 -39.02
N ALA A 13 4.17 -20.27 -38.45
CA ALA A 13 4.20 -18.92 -39.04
C ALA A 13 2.86 -18.36 -39.58
N SER A 14 2.51 -17.07 -39.46
CA SER A 14 3.34 -15.87 -39.60
C SER A 14 2.55 -14.62 -39.16
N THR A 15 3.26 -13.66 -38.54
CA THR A 15 3.34 -12.22 -38.87
C THR A 15 2.36 -11.64 -39.91
N ALA A 16 1.98 -10.35 -39.95
CA ALA A 16 2.11 -9.16 -39.13
C ALA A 16 1.50 -8.00 -39.98
N VAL A 17 1.25 -6.85 -39.33
CA VAL A 17 1.20 -5.47 -39.88
C VAL A 17 0.01 -5.04 -40.76
N SER A 18 -0.52 -3.87 -40.36
CA SER A 18 -0.90 -2.69 -41.18
C SER A 18 -2.39 -2.36 -41.12
N LEU A 19 -2.79 -1.27 -40.45
CA LEU A 19 -2.73 0.15 -40.87
C LEU A 19 -3.79 0.54 -41.92
N ALA A 20 -4.56 1.55 -41.51
CA ALA A 20 -5.28 2.54 -42.31
C ALA A 20 -6.49 2.08 -43.15
N ALA A 21 -7.65 2.70 -42.92
CA ALA A 21 -8.03 3.91 -43.62
C ALA A 21 -9.52 4.23 -43.42
N CYS A 22 -9.81 5.51 -43.20
CA CYS A 22 -11.14 6.10 -43.25
C CYS A 22 -11.84 5.81 -44.57
N ASN A 23 -13.17 5.68 -44.56
CA ASN A 23 -13.96 6.34 -45.61
C ASN A 23 -15.39 6.67 -45.16
N SER A 24 -15.72 7.94 -45.40
CA SER A 24 -17.03 8.56 -45.38
C SER A 24 -18.10 7.81 -46.18
N ASN A 25 -19.36 7.90 -45.76
CA ASN A 25 -20.42 8.06 -46.74
C ASN A 25 -21.63 8.88 -46.24
N ASN A 26 -22.14 9.62 -47.20
CA ASN A 26 -23.08 10.73 -47.20
C ASN A 26 -24.53 10.24 -47.38
N ALA A 27 -25.52 10.91 -46.78
CA ALA A 27 -26.89 10.99 -47.31
C ALA A 27 -27.72 12.10 -46.61
N THR A 28 -27.81 13.24 -47.32
CA THR A 28 -29.01 14.07 -47.62
C THR A 28 -30.38 13.47 -47.24
N SER A 29 -31.47 14.18 -46.93
CA SER A 29 -31.90 15.55 -47.23
C SER A 29 -33.27 15.87 -46.56
N SER A 30 -33.45 17.15 -46.22
CA SER A 30 -34.63 18.04 -46.40
C SER A 30 -36.00 17.81 -45.71
N THR A 31 -36.28 18.72 -44.77
CA THR A 31 -37.32 19.79 -44.79
C THR A 31 -38.83 19.47 -44.79
N SER A 32 -39.49 19.87 -43.70
CA SER A 32 -40.75 20.66 -43.62
C SER A 32 -40.98 20.97 -42.13
N GLY A 33 -41.25 22.19 -41.63
CA GLY A 33 -41.89 23.35 -42.23
C GLY A 33 -43.30 23.51 -41.63
N SER A 34 -43.45 24.21 -40.51
CA SER A 34 -44.69 24.94 -40.16
C SER A 34 -44.49 25.94 -39.03
N THR A 35 -44.78 27.18 -39.38
CA THR A 35 -44.80 28.46 -38.65
C THR A 35 -46.09 28.68 -37.86
N SER A 36 -45.98 29.47 -36.78
CA SER A 36 -46.92 30.54 -36.30
C SER A 36 -46.76 30.70 -34.78
N SER A 37 -46.88 31.87 -34.14
CA SER A 37 -46.95 33.28 -34.50
C SER A 37 -46.67 34.09 -33.23
N ALA A 38 -46.24 35.33 -33.40
CA ALA A 38 -45.79 36.29 -32.40
C ALA A 38 -46.87 36.82 -31.43
N SER A 39 -46.43 37.39 -30.30
CA SER A 39 -46.76 38.78 -29.90
C SER A 39 -45.88 39.30 -28.75
N LYS A 40 -45.20 40.44 -29.00
CA LYS A 40 -44.85 41.48 -28.02
C LYS A 40 -46.13 42.35 -27.80
N THR A 41 -46.33 43.21 -26.79
CA THR A 41 -45.50 44.30 -26.26
C THR A 41 -46.25 44.98 -25.10
N GLU A 42 -45.51 45.58 -24.14
CA GLU A 42 -45.77 46.86 -23.40
C GLU A 42 -46.95 46.94 -22.38
N ASP A 43 -46.94 47.75 -21.32
CA ASP A 43 -45.94 48.50 -20.53
C ASP A 43 -46.69 49.08 -19.28
N ASN A 44 -45.92 49.37 -18.24
CA ASN A 44 -46.04 50.49 -17.28
C ASN A 44 -46.89 50.43 -15.99
N SER A 45 -46.16 50.66 -14.88
CA SER A 45 -46.40 51.69 -13.84
C SER A 45 -46.43 51.20 -12.38
N SER A 46 -45.28 51.43 -11.72
CA SER A 46 -45.08 52.00 -10.37
C SER A 46 -45.92 51.50 -9.18
N THR A 47 -45.25 51.00 -8.13
CA THR A 47 -45.26 51.63 -6.78
C THR A 47 -44.05 51.12 -6.00
N ALA A 48 -43.25 52.05 -5.47
CA ALA A 48 -42.14 51.79 -4.57
C ALA A 48 -42.63 51.75 -3.11
N SER A 49 -42.22 50.73 -2.38
CA SER A 49 -42.21 50.70 -0.91
C SER A 49 -40.90 50.03 -0.51
N GLY A 50 -40.00 50.80 0.10
CA GLY A 50 -38.70 50.32 0.54
C GLY A 50 -38.81 49.41 1.76
N GLU A 51 -38.03 48.34 1.72
CA GLU A 51 -37.53 47.64 2.91
C GLU A 51 -36.03 47.43 2.70
N GLU A 52 -35.23 47.94 3.64
CA GLU A 52 -33.78 47.81 3.66
C GLU A 52 -33.36 46.36 3.96
N SER A 53 -32.44 45.89 3.14
CA SER A 53 -31.27 45.08 3.52
C SER A 53 -31.49 43.63 3.98
N SER A 54 -31.28 42.72 3.04
CA SER A 54 -30.22 41.71 3.22
C SER A 54 -29.53 41.46 1.88
N THR A 55 -28.55 42.33 1.54
CA THR A 55 -27.58 41.99 0.49
C THR A 55 -26.65 40.91 1.04
N THR A 56 -27.05 39.66 0.87
CA THR A 56 -26.10 38.54 0.85
C THR A 56 -25.07 38.86 -0.24
N PRO A 57 -23.76 38.86 0.07
CA PRO A 57 -22.76 38.94 -0.98
C PRO A 57 -22.90 37.67 -1.82
N SER A 58 -23.41 37.81 -3.04
CA SER A 58 -23.25 36.80 -4.09
C SER A 58 -21.78 36.85 -4.54
N GLY A 59 -20.86 36.45 -3.66
CA GLY A 59 -19.50 36.12 -4.05
C GLY A 59 -19.54 34.78 -4.76
N GLU A 60 -18.99 34.72 -5.97
CA GLU A 60 -18.81 33.49 -6.72
C GLU A 60 -18.03 32.48 -5.84
N LYS A 61 -18.60 31.28 -5.63
CA LYS A 61 -17.94 30.24 -4.82
C LYS A 61 -16.65 29.83 -5.52
N ILE A 62 -15.55 29.75 -4.78
CA ILE A 62 -14.29 29.20 -5.30
C ILE A 62 -14.48 27.70 -5.49
N THR A 63 -14.22 27.19 -6.70
CA THR A 63 -14.19 25.74 -6.98
C THR A 63 -12.76 25.21 -6.87
N LEU A 64 -12.51 24.32 -5.91
CA LEU A 64 -11.25 23.63 -5.69
C LEU A 64 -11.27 22.26 -6.37
N LYS A 65 -10.47 22.08 -7.41
CA LYS A 65 -10.28 20.84 -8.15
C LYS A 65 -9.22 19.96 -7.49
N VAL A 66 -9.64 18.81 -6.97
CA VAL A 66 -8.80 17.88 -6.22
C VAL A 66 -8.55 16.61 -7.03
N LEU A 67 -7.28 16.23 -7.22
CA LEU A 67 -6.92 15.03 -7.98
C LEU A 67 -6.64 13.87 -7.03
N THR A 68 -7.28 12.72 -7.27
CA THR A 68 -7.15 11.53 -6.42
C THR A 68 -6.91 10.25 -7.21
N HIS A 69 -6.19 9.30 -6.60
CA HIS A 69 -6.04 7.94 -7.12
C HIS A 69 -7.20 7.02 -6.69
N ARG A 70 -8.08 7.50 -5.80
CA ARG A 70 -9.22 6.74 -5.26
C ARG A 70 -10.44 6.80 -6.16
N THR A 71 -10.36 6.15 -7.31
CA THR A 71 -11.49 6.04 -8.26
C THR A 71 -12.69 5.35 -7.63
N ASP A 72 -12.45 4.32 -6.81
CA ASP A 72 -13.45 3.59 -6.05
C ASP A 72 -14.30 4.49 -5.16
N ARG A 73 -13.66 5.38 -4.38
CA ARG A 73 -14.34 6.33 -3.48
C ARG A 73 -14.99 7.51 -4.19
N LYS A 74 -14.50 7.82 -5.40
CA LYS A 74 -15.17 8.79 -6.26
C LYS A 74 -16.45 8.20 -6.86
N ASP A 75 -16.38 6.96 -7.34
CA ASP A 75 -17.46 6.27 -8.03
C ASP A 75 -18.60 5.89 -7.06
N ASP A 76 -18.28 5.54 -5.81
CA ASP A 76 -19.27 5.25 -4.77
C ASP A 76 -19.87 6.51 -4.10
N GLY A 77 -19.36 7.70 -4.45
CA GLY A 77 -19.83 9.01 -3.94
C GLY A 77 -19.40 9.35 -2.52
N SER A 78 -18.58 8.52 -1.87
CA SER A 78 -18.13 8.75 -0.49
C SER A 78 -17.23 9.98 -0.35
N LEU A 79 -16.37 10.27 -1.33
CA LEU A 79 -15.54 11.48 -1.33
C LEU A 79 -16.38 12.76 -1.36
N ASP A 80 -17.34 12.83 -2.28
CA ASP A 80 -18.19 14.01 -2.45
C ASP A 80 -18.97 14.29 -1.14
N LYS A 81 -19.58 13.25 -0.57
CA LYS A 81 -20.32 13.33 0.70
C LYS A 81 -19.43 13.75 1.87
N MET A 82 -18.19 13.25 1.94
CA MET A 82 -17.25 13.61 2.99
C MET A 82 -16.91 15.10 2.92
N THR A 83 -16.77 15.67 1.71
CA THR A 83 -16.41 17.08 1.52
C THR A 83 -17.53 18.08 1.72
N ASP A 84 -18.80 17.66 1.81
CA ASP A 84 -19.93 18.56 2.10
C ASP A 84 -19.66 19.46 3.32
N ALA A 85 -19.07 18.89 4.39
CA ALA A 85 -18.74 19.64 5.60
C ALA A 85 -17.64 20.70 5.38
N PHE A 86 -16.69 20.43 4.48
CA PHE A 86 -15.66 21.40 4.10
C PHE A 86 -16.25 22.52 3.23
N GLU A 87 -17.07 22.15 2.25
CA GLU A 87 -17.74 23.09 1.35
C GLU A 87 -18.64 24.07 2.11
N GLU A 88 -19.40 23.58 3.10
CA GLU A 88 -20.21 24.42 3.98
C GLU A 88 -19.34 25.35 4.84
N LYS A 89 -18.29 24.81 5.48
CA LYS A 89 -17.38 25.56 6.38
C LYS A 89 -16.66 26.71 5.67
N TYR A 90 -16.28 26.52 4.40
CA TYR A 90 -15.48 27.49 3.65
C TYR A 90 -16.23 28.18 2.50
N ASN A 91 -17.53 27.92 2.33
CA ASN A 91 -18.36 28.44 1.24
C ASN A 91 -17.70 28.26 -0.14
N CYS A 92 -17.27 27.03 -0.43
CA CYS A 92 -16.59 26.66 -1.67
C CYS A 92 -17.29 25.46 -2.33
N THR A 93 -16.72 24.97 -3.43
CA THR A 93 -17.06 23.68 -4.06
C THR A 93 -15.78 22.88 -4.24
N VAL A 94 -15.82 21.59 -3.95
CA VAL A 94 -14.72 20.64 -4.16
C VAL A 94 -15.10 19.73 -5.32
N GLU A 95 -14.31 19.76 -6.39
CA GLU A 95 -14.49 18.89 -7.55
C GLU A 95 -13.37 17.86 -7.64
N TYR A 96 -13.71 16.60 -7.41
CA TYR A 96 -12.74 15.52 -7.55
C TYR A 96 -12.59 15.06 -9.00
N GLN A 97 -11.33 14.96 -9.44
CA GLN A 97 -10.95 14.23 -10.65
C GLN A 97 -10.12 13.00 -10.27
N SER A 98 -10.61 11.81 -10.59
CA SER A 98 -9.94 10.55 -10.28
C SER A 98 -9.24 9.94 -11.50
N PHE A 99 -8.13 9.24 -11.27
CA PHE A 99 -7.34 8.60 -12.33
C PHE A 99 -6.99 7.18 -11.94
N LYS A 100 -7.13 6.24 -12.89
CA LYS A 100 -6.70 4.84 -12.71
C LYS A 100 -5.18 4.71 -12.77
N SER A 101 -4.56 5.34 -13.77
CA SER A 101 -3.09 5.40 -13.93
C SER A 101 -2.55 6.68 -13.31
N TYR A 102 -2.84 6.89 -12.03
CA TYR A 102 -2.67 8.20 -11.38
C TYR A 102 -1.27 8.80 -11.55
N ALA A 103 -0.21 8.06 -11.20
CA ALA A 103 1.15 8.59 -11.25
C ALA A 103 1.54 9.05 -12.67
N ASP A 104 1.24 8.24 -13.70
CA ASP A 104 1.60 8.55 -15.09
C ASP A 104 0.77 9.70 -15.66
N ASP A 105 -0.55 9.66 -15.45
CA ASP A 105 -1.48 10.66 -15.98
C ASP A 105 -1.23 12.03 -15.36
N VAL A 106 -1.09 12.08 -14.02
CA VAL A 106 -0.83 13.34 -13.30
C VAL A 106 0.57 13.87 -13.62
N SER A 107 1.59 13.01 -13.69
CA SER A 107 2.94 13.44 -14.14
C SER A 107 2.89 14.07 -15.54
N THR A 108 2.09 13.50 -16.44
CA THR A 108 1.90 14.06 -17.79
C THR A 108 1.20 15.42 -17.72
N MET A 109 0.15 15.58 -16.91
CA MET A 109 -0.54 16.85 -16.74
C MET A 109 0.35 17.94 -16.15
N MET A 110 1.27 17.58 -15.23
CA MET A 110 2.26 18.48 -14.61
C MET A 110 3.28 19.06 -15.61
N SER A 111 3.30 18.61 -16.86
CA SER A 111 4.01 19.30 -17.95
C SER A 111 3.40 20.66 -18.33
N THR A 112 2.17 20.92 -17.88
CA THR A 112 1.45 22.19 -18.04
C THR A 112 1.34 22.92 -16.69
N LYS A 113 0.64 24.07 -16.66
CA LYS A 113 0.30 24.77 -15.40
C LYS A 113 -1.08 24.40 -14.84
N GLU A 114 -1.90 23.69 -15.63
CA GLU A 114 -3.32 23.43 -15.36
C GLU A 114 -3.56 21.96 -15.00
N TYR A 115 -2.84 21.46 -14.00
CA TYR A 115 -2.94 20.07 -13.55
C TYR A 115 -3.82 19.87 -12.30
N GLY A 116 -4.65 20.87 -11.95
CA GLY A 116 -5.49 20.86 -10.76
C GLY A 116 -4.99 21.79 -9.65
N ASP A 117 -5.71 21.81 -8.52
CA ASP A 117 -5.44 22.75 -7.43
C ASP A 117 -4.80 22.06 -6.23
N VAL A 118 -5.36 20.93 -5.80
CA VAL A 118 -4.79 20.02 -4.80
C VAL A 118 -4.64 18.65 -5.43
N LEU A 119 -3.51 17.98 -5.20
CA LEU A 119 -3.25 16.67 -5.78
C LEU A 119 -2.40 15.84 -4.85
N MET A 120 -2.52 14.52 -4.98
CA MET A 120 -1.54 13.58 -4.47
C MET A 120 -0.25 13.74 -5.29
N ILE A 121 0.87 14.08 -4.66
CA ILE A 121 2.15 14.34 -5.35
C ILE A 121 2.69 13.01 -5.90
N PRO A 122 2.84 12.84 -7.23
CA PRO A 122 3.44 11.64 -7.81
C PRO A 122 4.85 11.38 -7.29
N ASP A 123 5.21 10.12 -7.04
CA ASP A 123 6.56 9.76 -6.59
C ASP A 123 7.65 9.95 -7.66
N THR A 124 7.23 10.12 -8.91
CA THR A 124 8.10 10.52 -10.03
C THR A 124 8.66 11.93 -9.87
N VAL A 125 8.04 12.79 -9.04
CA VAL A 125 8.53 14.14 -8.76
C VAL A 125 9.70 14.06 -7.80
N LYS A 126 10.89 14.43 -8.27
CA LYS A 126 12.09 14.52 -7.44
C LYS A 126 11.89 15.57 -6.35
N LEU A 127 12.39 15.30 -5.15
CA LEU A 127 12.29 16.23 -4.01
C LEU A 127 12.84 17.63 -4.37
N ALA A 128 13.99 17.67 -5.05
CA ALA A 128 14.61 18.93 -5.51
C ALA A 128 13.77 19.75 -6.48
N ASP A 129 12.81 19.11 -7.17
CA ASP A 129 11.93 19.76 -8.13
C ASP A 129 10.58 20.16 -7.52
N LEU A 130 10.31 19.86 -6.24
CA LEU A 130 9.01 20.14 -5.63
C LEU A 130 8.60 21.62 -5.75
N SER A 131 9.52 22.56 -5.54
CA SER A 131 9.27 24.00 -5.68
C SER A 131 8.93 24.44 -7.12
N ASN A 132 9.22 23.60 -8.12
CA ASN A 132 8.84 23.87 -9.50
C ASN A 132 7.35 23.69 -9.72
N PHE A 133 6.68 22.90 -8.90
CA PHE A 133 5.27 22.53 -9.07
C PHE A 133 4.40 22.96 -7.88
N PHE A 134 4.87 22.80 -6.65
CA PHE A 134 4.04 22.90 -5.47
C PHE A 134 4.28 24.16 -4.66
N GLU A 135 3.19 24.67 -4.10
CA GLU A 135 3.18 25.76 -3.12
C GLU A 135 3.67 25.25 -1.76
N PRO A 136 4.55 26.00 -1.05
CA PRO A 136 4.98 25.63 0.29
C PRO A 136 3.82 25.52 1.29
N LEU A 137 3.79 24.44 2.07
CA LEU A 137 2.85 24.24 3.17
C LEU A 137 3.39 24.77 4.51
N GLY A 138 4.71 24.80 4.68
CA GLY A 138 5.37 25.32 5.89
C GLY A 138 6.83 24.90 5.99
N LYS A 139 7.50 25.26 7.09
CA LYS A 139 8.83 24.75 7.41
C LYS A 139 8.74 23.44 8.17
N TYR A 140 9.69 22.54 7.92
CA TYR A 140 9.72 21.22 8.57
C TYR A 140 9.75 21.33 10.10
N ASP A 141 10.56 22.25 10.64
CA ASP A 141 10.65 22.46 12.09
C ASP A 141 9.32 22.90 12.73
N GLU A 142 8.39 23.45 11.95
CA GLU A 142 7.05 23.86 12.42
C GLU A 142 6.03 22.71 12.32
N LEU A 143 6.28 21.73 11.44
CA LEU A 143 5.31 20.70 11.07
C LEU A 143 5.64 19.31 11.61
N LYS A 144 6.93 19.01 11.87
CA LYS A 144 7.41 17.67 12.26
C LYS A 144 6.80 17.12 13.54
N ASP A 145 6.42 17.99 14.49
CA ASP A 145 5.80 17.59 15.75
C ASP A 145 4.27 17.49 15.64
N LYS A 146 3.69 17.94 14.52
CA LYS A 146 2.23 17.93 14.26
C LYS A 146 1.83 16.82 13.28
N TYR A 147 2.68 16.53 12.31
CA TYR A 147 2.41 15.59 11.22
C TYR A 147 3.51 14.54 11.12
N LYS A 148 3.11 13.27 11.19
CA LYS A 148 3.93 12.13 10.77
C LYS A 148 4.37 12.34 9.32
N TRP A 149 5.59 11.91 9.01
CA TRP A 149 6.14 11.94 7.64
C TRP A 149 6.18 13.35 7.02
N ALA A 150 6.28 14.42 7.84
CA ALA A 150 6.38 15.80 7.33
C ALA A 150 7.60 16.03 6.42
N ASP A 151 8.61 15.16 6.49
CA ASP A 151 9.81 15.13 5.66
C ASP A 151 9.61 14.43 4.30
N GLN A 152 8.52 13.67 4.11
CA GLN A 152 8.33 12.80 2.94
C GLN A 152 8.31 13.55 1.61
N LYS A 153 7.68 14.73 1.57
CA LYS A 153 7.71 15.65 0.42
C LYS A 153 8.27 17.00 0.83
N MET A 154 9.48 16.95 1.40
CA MET A 154 10.27 18.12 1.80
C MET A 154 11.47 18.31 0.88
N TYR A 155 11.84 19.58 0.66
CA TYR A 155 13.15 19.93 0.11
C TYR A 155 13.68 21.20 0.78
N ASP A 156 14.96 21.19 1.16
CA ASP A 156 15.65 22.31 1.83
C ASP A 156 14.85 22.89 3.01
N GLY A 157 14.42 22.01 3.91
CA GLY A 157 13.63 22.35 5.12
C GLY A 157 12.22 22.88 4.86
N THR A 158 11.76 22.89 3.60
CA THR A 158 10.43 23.36 3.21
C THR A 158 9.55 22.17 2.82
N VAL A 159 8.39 22.07 3.46
CA VAL A 159 7.43 20.99 3.21
C VAL A 159 6.46 21.42 2.12
N TYR A 160 6.30 20.58 1.10
CA TYR A 160 5.43 20.82 -0.06
C TYR A 160 4.23 19.87 -0.11
N GLY A 161 4.25 18.80 0.67
CA GLY A 161 3.13 17.89 0.79
C GLY A 161 3.05 17.22 2.16
N LEU A 162 1.84 16.89 2.56
CA LEU A 162 1.55 16.14 3.78
C LEU A 162 0.81 14.85 3.44
N ALA A 163 1.22 13.74 4.06
CA ALA A 163 0.59 12.44 3.85
C ALA A 163 -0.92 12.51 4.14
N HIS A 164 -1.74 11.94 3.27
CA HIS A 164 -3.19 11.88 3.53
C HIS A 164 -3.55 10.75 4.50
N LEU A 165 -2.73 9.69 4.54
CA LEU A 165 -2.73 8.60 5.50
C LEU A 165 -1.39 7.84 5.41
N GLY A 166 -1.16 6.92 6.33
CA GLY A 166 -0.12 5.89 6.21
C GLY A 166 -0.63 4.48 6.49
N SER A 167 0.26 3.51 6.38
CA SER A 167 -0.03 2.11 6.70
C SER A 167 1.19 1.42 7.31
N VAL A 168 0.96 0.36 8.08
CA VAL A 168 2.06 -0.51 8.53
C VAL A 168 2.54 -1.38 7.37
N SER A 169 3.87 -1.45 7.23
CA SER A 169 4.57 -2.27 6.27
C SER A 169 4.93 -3.61 6.92
N GLY A 170 3.98 -4.54 6.87
CA GLY A 170 4.16 -5.91 7.35
C GLY A 170 3.62 -6.21 8.75
N GLY A 171 3.36 -7.49 8.96
CA GLY A 171 2.66 -8.03 10.12
C GLY A 171 1.90 -9.30 9.76
N ILE A 172 1.09 -9.78 10.69
CA ILE A 172 0.40 -11.06 10.57
C ILE A 172 -1.09 -10.85 10.84
N CYS A 173 -1.95 -11.27 9.90
CA CYS A 173 -3.40 -11.26 10.08
C CYS A 173 -3.83 -12.38 11.01
N TYR A 174 -4.81 -12.12 11.88
CA TYR A 174 -5.30 -13.13 12.81
C TYR A 174 -6.78 -12.96 13.16
N ASN A 175 -7.41 -14.06 13.55
CA ASN A 175 -8.74 -14.04 14.15
C ASN A 175 -8.63 -13.83 15.68
N LYS A 176 -8.94 -12.62 16.14
CA LYS A 176 -8.89 -12.22 17.56
C LYS A 176 -9.68 -13.15 18.47
N LYS A 177 -10.83 -13.64 18.01
CA LYS A 177 -11.67 -14.55 18.79
C LYS A 177 -11.00 -15.90 18.96
N VAL A 178 -10.45 -16.49 17.91
CA VAL A 178 -9.71 -17.78 18.01
C VAL A 178 -8.55 -17.67 19.00
N TRP A 179 -7.76 -16.59 18.91
CA TRP A 179 -6.63 -16.36 19.80
C TRP A 179 -7.06 -16.14 21.26
N THR A 180 -8.07 -15.29 21.48
CA THR A 180 -8.62 -15.04 22.82
C THR A 180 -9.24 -16.29 23.42
N ASP A 181 -10.03 -17.04 22.64
CA ASP A 181 -10.64 -18.28 23.08
C ASP A 181 -9.57 -19.36 23.32
N ALA A 182 -8.42 -19.33 22.64
CA ALA A 182 -7.24 -20.14 22.96
C ALA A 182 -6.58 -19.74 24.29
N GLY A 183 -6.97 -18.61 24.88
CA GLY A 183 -6.37 -18.06 26.09
C GLY A 183 -5.05 -17.35 25.82
N ILE A 184 -4.86 -16.82 24.62
CA ILE A 184 -3.69 -16.01 24.22
C ILE A 184 -4.12 -14.55 24.33
N THR A 185 -3.70 -13.89 25.40
CA THR A 185 -4.07 -12.50 25.71
C THR A 185 -2.89 -11.53 25.63
N THR A 186 -1.68 -12.04 25.40
CA THR A 186 -0.47 -11.26 25.15
C THR A 186 0.07 -11.71 23.80
N MET A 187 0.37 -10.76 22.92
CA MET A 187 0.91 -11.08 21.60
C MET A 187 2.33 -11.65 21.72
N PRO A 188 2.68 -12.65 20.90
CA PRO A 188 4.00 -13.25 20.92
C PRO A 188 5.06 -12.26 20.43
N LYS A 189 6.19 -12.24 21.12
CA LYS A 189 7.31 -11.32 20.93
C LYS A 189 8.52 -11.99 20.32
N THR A 190 8.48 -13.31 20.19
CA THR A 190 9.53 -14.17 19.64
C THR A 190 8.93 -15.25 18.73
N ALA A 191 9.75 -15.79 17.82
CA ALA A 191 9.39 -16.91 16.96
C ALA A 191 8.90 -18.13 17.78
N ASP A 192 9.57 -18.45 18.88
CA ASP A 192 9.23 -19.58 19.75
C ASP A 192 7.88 -19.39 20.44
N GLU A 193 7.60 -18.19 20.95
CA GLU A 193 6.30 -17.85 21.53
C GLU A 193 5.19 -17.95 20.48
N PHE A 194 5.42 -17.45 19.26
CA PHE A 194 4.44 -17.53 18.18
C PHE A 194 4.13 -18.99 17.81
N ILE A 195 5.15 -19.85 17.65
CA ILE A 195 4.94 -21.28 17.39
C ILE A 195 4.23 -21.96 18.57
N ALA A 196 4.56 -21.61 19.82
CA ALA A 196 3.89 -22.15 21.00
C ALA A 196 2.40 -21.75 21.05
N ASP A 197 2.07 -20.52 20.67
CA ASP A 197 0.71 -20.03 20.56
C ASP A 197 -0.07 -20.76 19.45
N LEU A 198 0.54 -21.01 18.28
CA LEU A 198 -0.06 -21.82 17.23
C LEU A 198 -0.34 -23.25 17.69
N LYS A 199 0.59 -23.86 18.43
CA LYS A 199 0.40 -25.20 19.04
C LYS A 199 -0.74 -25.20 20.05
N LYS A 200 -0.84 -24.16 20.88
CA LYS A 200 -1.94 -24.00 21.85
C LYS A 200 -3.30 -23.86 21.18
N ILE A 201 -3.37 -23.12 20.07
CA ILE A 201 -4.58 -23.02 19.23
C ILE A 201 -4.95 -24.42 18.71
N LYS A 202 -3.99 -25.16 18.16
CA LYS A 202 -4.25 -26.52 17.63
C LYS A 202 -4.74 -27.49 18.71
N GLU A 203 -4.12 -27.47 19.89
CA GLU A 203 -4.50 -28.32 21.01
C GLU A 203 -5.93 -28.02 21.48
N LYS A 204 -6.30 -26.74 21.55
CA LYS A 204 -7.63 -26.34 22.03
C LYS A 204 -8.71 -26.49 20.97
N PHE A 205 -8.37 -26.29 19.70
CA PHE A 205 -9.28 -26.33 18.56
C PHE A 205 -8.71 -27.24 17.46
N PRO A 206 -8.91 -28.57 17.57
CA PRO A 206 -8.33 -29.53 16.63
C PRO A 206 -8.72 -29.30 15.16
N ASP A 207 -9.88 -28.71 14.91
CA ASP A 207 -10.40 -28.43 13.56
C ASP A 207 -9.97 -27.08 13.00
N VAL A 208 -9.40 -26.20 13.83
CA VAL A 208 -8.84 -24.92 13.37
C VAL A 208 -7.46 -25.17 12.76
N ILE A 209 -7.19 -24.48 11.66
CA ILE A 209 -5.86 -24.41 11.05
C ILE A 209 -5.12 -23.25 11.71
N PRO A 210 -4.06 -23.52 12.52
CA PRO A 210 -3.35 -22.45 13.21
C PRO A 210 -2.77 -21.43 12.24
N TYR A 211 -2.04 -21.89 11.22
CA TYR A 211 -1.43 -21.05 10.19
C TYR A 211 -1.84 -21.53 8.79
N TYR A 212 -2.40 -20.66 7.95
CA TYR A 212 -2.76 -21.03 6.58
C TYR A 212 -1.73 -20.51 5.58
N THR A 213 -1.13 -21.40 4.78
CA THR A 213 0.04 -21.07 3.96
C THR A 213 -0.28 -20.36 2.66
N ASN A 214 -1.48 -20.58 2.10
CA ASN A 214 -1.82 -20.14 0.75
C ASN A 214 -0.77 -20.56 -0.29
N PHE A 215 -0.21 -21.76 -0.17
CA PHE A 215 0.92 -22.19 -0.98
C PHE A 215 0.61 -22.35 -2.47
N LYS A 216 -0.62 -22.69 -2.87
CA LYS A 216 -1.01 -22.74 -4.29
C LYS A 216 -0.76 -21.41 -5.02
N GLU A 217 -0.95 -20.29 -4.33
CA GLU A 217 -0.64 -18.94 -4.82
C GLU A 217 0.67 -18.37 -4.23
N ALA A 218 1.63 -19.25 -3.85
CA ALA A 218 2.90 -18.91 -3.20
C ALA A 218 3.72 -17.82 -3.92
N SER A 219 3.51 -17.64 -5.22
CA SER A 219 4.24 -16.64 -6.01
C SER A 219 4.09 -15.21 -5.49
N TRP A 220 2.99 -14.90 -4.81
CA TRP A 220 2.82 -13.62 -4.13
C TRP A 220 2.50 -13.78 -2.63
N THR A 221 1.90 -14.89 -2.21
CA THR A 221 1.53 -15.10 -0.79
C THR A 221 2.77 -15.39 0.06
N ALA A 222 3.71 -16.19 -0.44
CA ALA A 222 4.95 -16.48 0.28
C ALA A 222 5.87 -15.24 0.35
N SER A 223 5.82 -14.34 -0.64
CA SER A 223 6.60 -13.09 -0.60
C SER A 223 6.13 -12.13 0.50
N GLN A 224 4.92 -12.29 1.03
CA GLN A 224 4.46 -11.48 2.18
C GLN A 224 5.30 -11.70 3.43
N TRP A 225 5.98 -12.85 3.58
CA TRP A 225 6.93 -13.06 4.68
C TRP A 225 8.08 -12.05 4.67
N SER A 226 8.50 -11.58 3.49
CA SER A 226 9.53 -10.54 3.37
C SER A 226 9.13 -9.23 4.07
N SER A 227 7.83 -8.96 4.21
CA SER A 227 7.33 -7.78 4.93
C SER A 227 7.68 -7.76 6.42
N LEU A 228 8.00 -8.91 7.03
CA LEU A 228 8.36 -9.00 8.44
C LEU A 228 9.83 -8.66 8.71
N VAL A 229 10.68 -8.66 7.66
CA VAL A 229 12.14 -8.55 7.80
C VAL A 229 12.56 -7.19 8.32
N VAL A 230 12.18 -6.11 7.63
CA VAL A 230 12.56 -4.74 8.04
C VAL A 230 12.02 -4.42 9.43
N PRO A 231 10.72 -4.66 9.76
CA PRO A 231 10.23 -4.54 11.14
C PRO A 231 11.06 -5.33 12.15
N SER A 232 11.40 -6.60 11.88
CA SER A 232 12.20 -7.41 12.82
C SER A 232 13.61 -6.87 13.09
N SER A 233 14.14 -6.01 12.20
CA SER A 233 15.46 -5.40 12.36
C SER A 233 15.48 -4.23 13.35
N GLY A 234 14.35 -3.55 13.54
CA GLY A 234 14.26 -2.27 14.25
C GLY A 234 15.23 -1.20 13.73
N ASN A 235 15.67 -1.30 12.47
CA ASN A 235 16.70 -0.44 11.89
C ASN A 235 16.14 0.28 10.65
N PRO A 236 15.96 1.61 10.69
CA PRO A 236 15.58 2.40 9.52
C PRO A 236 16.50 2.22 8.31
N ASN A 237 17.80 1.99 8.53
CA ASN A 237 18.80 1.89 7.46
C ASN A 237 19.07 0.44 7.02
N PHE A 238 18.23 -0.52 7.43
CA PHE A 238 18.54 -1.95 7.34
C PHE A 238 19.08 -2.42 5.98
N GLU A 239 18.40 -2.08 4.88
CA GLU A 239 18.81 -2.51 3.54
C GLU A 239 20.14 -1.88 3.10
N THR A 240 20.36 -0.60 3.43
CA THR A 240 21.62 0.10 3.15
C THR A 240 22.76 -0.52 3.96
N ASP A 241 22.54 -0.75 5.25
CA ASP A 241 23.53 -1.36 6.14
C ASP A 241 23.88 -2.78 5.68
N LEU A 242 22.91 -3.55 5.19
CA LEU A 242 23.14 -4.91 4.69
C LEU A 242 24.14 -4.94 3.53
N ILE A 243 23.99 -4.04 2.54
CA ILE A 243 24.88 -4.00 1.38
C ILE A 243 26.22 -3.33 1.71
N VAL A 244 26.23 -2.25 2.49
CA VAL A 244 27.46 -1.52 2.85
C VAL A 244 28.37 -2.37 3.73
N ASN A 245 27.80 -3.06 4.73
CA ASN A 245 28.56 -3.92 5.64
C ASN A 245 28.88 -5.30 5.04
N LYS A 246 28.49 -5.53 3.77
CA LYS A 246 28.65 -6.81 3.08
C LYS A 246 28.10 -7.99 3.89
N GLU A 247 26.92 -7.81 4.48
CA GLU A 247 26.23 -8.85 5.24
C GLU A 247 25.49 -9.81 4.31
N ASP A 248 25.51 -11.10 4.68
CA ASP A 248 24.76 -12.14 4.01
C ASP A 248 23.34 -12.24 4.59
N PHE A 249 22.34 -12.46 3.74
CA PHE A 249 20.93 -12.54 4.13
C PHE A 249 20.69 -13.52 5.28
N PHE A 250 21.08 -14.78 5.09
CA PHE A 250 20.82 -15.87 6.04
C PHE A 250 21.96 -16.04 7.04
N THR A 251 22.33 -14.95 7.70
CA THR A 251 23.20 -15.00 8.89
C THR A 251 22.36 -15.31 10.12
N GLU A 252 22.71 -16.34 10.90
CA GLU A 252 21.94 -16.73 12.09
C GLU A 252 21.77 -15.57 13.07
N GLY A 253 20.54 -15.41 13.59
CA GLY A 253 20.17 -14.30 14.47
C GLY A 253 19.88 -12.97 13.76
N LYS A 254 20.12 -12.85 12.44
CA LYS A 254 19.77 -11.65 11.66
C LYS A 254 18.35 -11.72 11.09
N PRO A 255 17.74 -10.57 10.72
CA PRO A 255 16.33 -10.46 10.32
C PRO A 255 15.85 -11.47 9.28
N TYR A 256 16.55 -11.61 8.14
CA TYR A 256 16.15 -12.55 7.09
C TYR A 256 16.20 -14.00 7.56
N TYR A 257 17.27 -14.41 8.25
CA TYR A 257 17.33 -15.75 8.84
C TYR A 257 16.16 -15.99 9.78
N ASN A 258 15.91 -15.08 10.73
CA ASN A 258 14.90 -15.27 11.77
C ASN A 258 13.49 -15.40 11.17
N VAL A 259 13.13 -14.52 10.21
CA VAL A 259 11.82 -14.51 9.55
C VAL A 259 11.60 -15.78 8.74
N PHE A 260 12.56 -16.15 7.90
CA PHE A 260 12.38 -17.30 7.01
C PHE A 260 12.61 -18.65 7.71
N LYS A 261 13.35 -18.67 8.83
CA LYS A 261 13.40 -19.83 9.73
C LYS A 261 12.06 -20.04 10.43
N LEU A 262 11.41 -18.96 10.90
CA LEU A 262 10.06 -19.05 11.45
C LEU A 262 9.06 -19.62 10.44
N MET A 263 9.08 -19.12 9.19
CA MET A 263 8.28 -19.69 8.10
C MET A 263 8.56 -21.19 7.92
N TYR A 264 9.83 -21.57 7.81
CA TYR A 264 10.26 -22.94 7.61
C TYR A 264 9.80 -23.87 8.74
N ASP A 265 9.88 -23.41 9.99
CA ASP A 265 9.55 -24.21 11.18
C ASP A 265 8.05 -24.43 11.32
N ILE A 266 7.23 -23.42 11.02
CA ILE A 266 5.77 -23.58 10.94
C ILE A 266 5.40 -24.57 9.86
N TYR A 267 6.01 -24.46 8.67
CA TYR A 267 5.66 -25.29 7.52
C TYR A 267 6.16 -26.73 7.66
N SER A 268 7.16 -26.96 8.52
CA SER A 268 7.69 -28.29 8.83
C SER A 268 6.81 -29.07 9.81
N ASP A 269 5.94 -28.40 10.55
CA ASP A 269 4.96 -29.03 11.43
C ASP A 269 3.60 -29.12 10.74
N SER A 270 3.31 -30.27 10.13
CA SER A 270 2.06 -30.51 9.40
C SER A 270 0.81 -30.37 10.26
N THR A 271 0.93 -30.30 11.59
CA THR A 271 -0.21 -30.06 12.49
C THR A 271 -0.56 -28.58 12.62
N LEU A 272 0.35 -27.68 12.25
CA LEU A 272 0.17 -26.23 12.32
C LEU A 272 -0.36 -25.60 11.04
N ILE A 273 -0.32 -26.34 9.92
CA ILE A 273 -0.74 -25.87 8.60
C ILE A 273 -1.98 -26.59 8.07
N GLU A 274 -2.51 -26.14 6.93
CA GLU A 274 -3.59 -26.85 6.22
C GLU A 274 -3.13 -28.22 5.71
N GLY A 275 -4.09 -29.16 5.57
CA GLY A 275 -3.78 -30.56 5.28
C GLY A 275 -3.07 -30.80 3.93
N ASP A 276 -3.49 -30.12 2.87
CA ASP A 276 -2.80 -30.12 1.58
C ASP A 276 -2.54 -28.68 1.12
N PRO A 277 -1.34 -28.14 1.33
CA PRO A 277 -0.95 -26.79 0.89
C PRO A 277 -1.09 -26.59 -0.63
N MET A 278 -0.98 -27.64 -1.45
CA MET A 278 -1.16 -27.52 -2.91
C MET A 278 -2.61 -27.27 -3.32
N SER A 279 -3.54 -27.58 -2.42
CA SER A 279 -4.99 -27.36 -2.60
C SER A 279 -5.49 -26.06 -1.95
N SER A 280 -4.59 -25.27 -1.35
CA SER A 280 -4.96 -24.02 -0.70
C SER A 280 -5.65 -23.06 -1.68
N ASP A 281 -6.42 -22.10 -1.17
CA ASP A 281 -7.10 -21.13 -2.04
C ASP A 281 -7.20 -19.77 -1.34
N TRP A 282 -6.58 -18.76 -1.94
CA TRP A 282 -6.61 -17.40 -1.40
C TRP A 282 -8.02 -16.86 -1.18
N GLU A 283 -8.90 -16.95 -2.17
CA GLU A 283 -10.26 -16.39 -2.09
C GLU A 283 -11.09 -17.10 -1.02
N GLY A 284 -11.01 -18.43 -0.94
CA GLY A 284 -11.63 -19.23 0.10
C GLY A 284 -11.08 -18.90 1.49
N SER A 285 -9.76 -18.64 1.61
CA SER A 285 -9.11 -18.36 2.90
C SER A 285 -9.66 -17.12 3.60
N LYS A 286 -10.13 -16.12 2.85
CA LYS A 286 -10.75 -14.89 3.40
C LYS A 286 -11.96 -15.21 4.26
N LEU A 287 -12.83 -16.10 3.79
CA LEU A 287 -14.00 -16.53 4.56
C LEU A 287 -13.60 -17.45 5.70
N MET A 288 -12.60 -18.33 5.50
CA MET A 288 -12.11 -19.23 6.56
C MET A 288 -11.59 -18.45 7.77
N ILE A 289 -10.75 -17.42 7.57
CA ILE A 289 -10.26 -16.59 8.69
C ILE A 289 -11.38 -15.76 9.31
N ALA A 290 -12.33 -15.24 8.52
CA ALA A 290 -13.49 -14.52 9.03
C ALA A 290 -14.37 -15.38 9.94
N LYS A 291 -14.54 -16.66 9.61
CA LYS A 291 -15.27 -17.64 10.44
C LYS A 291 -14.47 -18.14 11.64
N GLY A 292 -13.15 -17.95 11.66
CA GLY A 292 -12.25 -18.52 12.65
C GLY A 292 -11.88 -19.98 12.40
N GLU A 293 -12.06 -20.47 11.17
CA GLU A 293 -11.57 -21.79 10.72
C GLU A 293 -10.04 -21.77 10.50
N VAL A 294 -9.51 -20.57 10.17
CA VAL A 294 -8.08 -20.26 10.15
C VAL A 294 -7.78 -19.27 11.26
N ALA A 295 -6.72 -19.50 12.04
CA ALA A 295 -6.34 -18.59 13.12
C ALA A 295 -5.42 -17.45 12.65
N THR A 296 -4.49 -17.72 11.72
CA THR A 296 -3.52 -16.71 11.27
C THR A 296 -2.98 -16.92 9.86
N MET A 297 -2.55 -15.83 9.23
CA MET A 297 -1.88 -15.78 7.93
C MET A 297 -0.91 -14.59 7.87
N THR A 298 0.31 -14.78 7.38
CA THR A 298 1.24 -13.66 7.12
C THR A 298 0.84 -12.97 5.82
N MET A 299 0.22 -11.79 5.91
CA MET A 299 -0.21 -10.97 4.77
C MET A 299 0.06 -9.50 5.04
N GLY A 300 0.12 -8.65 4.02
CA GLY A 300 0.14 -7.20 4.22
C GLY A 300 -1.13 -6.68 4.90
N SER A 301 -1.04 -5.50 5.53
CA SER A 301 -2.15 -4.86 6.25
C SER A 301 -3.40 -4.63 5.38
N TRP A 302 -3.22 -4.52 4.07
CA TRP A 302 -4.30 -4.46 3.08
C TRP A 302 -5.28 -5.64 3.15
N ALA A 303 -4.83 -6.82 3.60
CA ALA A 303 -5.68 -8.01 3.66
C ALA A 303 -6.77 -7.91 4.75
N VAL A 304 -6.51 -7.12 5.79
CA VAL A 304 -7.44 -6.91 6.91
C VAL A 304 -8.79 -6.39 6.40
N SER A 305 -8.77 -5.36 5.55
CA SER A 305 -10.01 -4.77 5.03
C SER A 305 -10.79 -5.75 4.16
N GLN A 306 -10.10 -6.61 3.38
CA GLN A 306 -10.74 -7.67 2.60
C GLN A 306 -11.42 -8.70 3.51
N PHE A 307 -10.75 -9.15 4.57
CA PHE A 307 -11.32 -10.11 5.52
C PHE A 307 -12.50 -9.51 6.29
N GLN A 308 -12.40 -8.24 6.71
CA GLN A 308 -13.49 -7.52 7.37
C GLN A 308 -14.69 -7.33 6.44
N GLN A 309 -14.46 -7.03 5.16
CA GLN A 309 -15.55 -6.94 4.19
C GLN A 309 -16.24 -8.29 3.99
N ILE A 310 -15.47 -9.37 3.80
CA ILE A 310 -16.01 -10.73 3.70
C ILE A 310 -16.79 -11.12 4.96
N ALA A 311 -16.31 -10.73 6.16
CA ALA A 311 -17.05 -10.93 7.40
C ALA A 311 -18.42 -10.22 7.35
N LYS A 312 -18.46 -8.93 7.00
CA LYS A 312 -19.71 -8.16 6.85
C LYS A 312 -20.66 -8.80 5.85
N ASP A 313 -20.17 -9.15 4.67
CA ASP A 313 -20.97 -9.74 3.58
C ASP A 313 -21.58 -11.10 3.98
N ASN A 314 -20.99 -11.78 4.96
CA ASN A 314 -21.43 -13.08 5.47
C ASN A 314 -22.08 -13.01 6.87
N ASN A 315 -22.43 -11.82 7.37
CA ASN A 315 -23.02 -11.61 8.70
C ASN A 315 -22.15 -12.13 9.86
N LEU A 316 -20.83 -12.08 9.70
CA LEU A 316 -19.84 -12.36 10.74
C LEU A 316 -19.36 -11.03 11.33
N ASP A 317 -18.81 -11.08 12.54
CA ASP A 317 -18.28 -9.90 13.19
C ASP A 317 -16.90 -9.50 12.60
N PRO A 318 -16.79 -8.38 11.87
CA PRO A 318 -15.52 -7.92 11.30
C PRO A 318 -14.50 -7.54 12.37
N GLU A 319 -14.92 -7.25 13.61
CA GLU A 319 -14.00 -6.89 14.70
C GLU A 319 -13.13 -8.08 15.13
N ASN A 320 -13.52 -9.30 14.78
CA ASN A 320 -12.71 -10.49 14.98
C ASN A 320 -11.45 -10.51 14.12
N ILE A 321 -11.34 -9.69 13.08
CA ILE A 321 -10.11 -9.59 12.29
C ILE A 321 -9.15 -8.60 12.94
N GLY A 322 -7.94 -9.05 13.21
CA GLY A 322 -6.84 -8.23 13.71
C GLY A 322 -5.58 -8.37 12.88
N TYR A 323 -4.63 -7.49 13.18
CA TYR A 323 -3.28 -7.51 12.64
C TYR A 323 -2.30 -7.39 13.79
N MET A 324 -1.27 -8.25 13.82
CA MET A 324 -0.26 -8.25 14.88
C MET A 324 1.13 -7.93 14.31
N PRO A 325 2.04 -7.35 15.13
CA PRO A 325 3.41 -7.09 14.73
C PRO A 325 4.17 -8.39 14.43
N ALA A 326 5.31 -8.26 13.75
CA ALA A 326 6.22 -9.38 13.58
C ALA A 326 6.64 -9.93 14.97
N PRO A 327 6.66 -11.25 15.19
CA PRO A 327 6.95 -11.85 16.49
C PRO A 327 8.47 -11.88 16.74
N PHE A 328 9.10 -10.71 16.69
CA PHE A 328 10.52 -10.51 16.93
C PHE A 328 10.71 -9.28 17.79
N SER A 329 11.53 -9.42 18.83
CA SER A 329 11.93 -8.32 19.69
C SER A 329 13.41 -8.06 19.56
N LYS A 330 13.77 -6.79 19.61
CA LYS A 330 15.14 -6.31 19.69
C LYS A 330 15.20 -5.30 20.83
N ASP A 331 16.21 -5.43 21.70
CA ASP A 331 16.39 -4.54 22.85
C ASP A 331 15.14 -4.42 23.75
N GLY A 332 14.38 -5.51 23.88
CA GLY A 332 13.16 -5.58 24.69
C GLY A 332 11.90 -4.96 24.05
N LYS A 333 11.98 -4.55 22.78
CA LYS A 333 10.88 -3.88 22.06
C LYS A 333 10.56 -4.60 20.74
N GLN A 334 9.30 -4.54 20.35
CA GLN A 334 8.88 -4.88 18.99
C GLN A 334 8.85 -3.60 18.16
N TYR A 335 9.11 -3.75 16.87
CA TYR A 335 9.21 -2.65 15.93
C TYR A 335 8.20 -2.83 14.80
N ALA A 336 7.63 -1.73 14.33
CA ALA A 336 6.70 -1.70 13.22
C ALA A 336 7.19 -0.69 12.19
N GLN A 337 7.52 -1.18 10.99
CA GLN A 337 7.73 -0.28 9.88
C GLN A 337 6.36 0.27 9.45
N TYR A 338 6.31 1.58 9.19
CA TYR A 338 5.16 2.24 8.62
C TYR A 338 5.62 3.27 7.58
N ALA A 339 4.75 3.58 6.63
CA ALA A 339 5.02 4.55 5.60
C ALA A 339 3.78 5.39 5.32
N ALA A 340 4.03 6.64 4.93
CA ALA A 340 3.01 7.43 4.25
C ALA A 340 2.59 6.73 2.96
N ASP A 341 1.32 6.84 2.63
CA ASP A 341 0.85 6.65 1.26
C ASP A 341 1.17 7.95 0.46
N TYR A 342 0.29 8.41 -0.40
CA TYR A 342 0.46 9.69 -1.06
C TYR A 342 0.44 10.90 -0.11
N CYS A 343 1.24 11.91 -0.45
CA CYS A 343 1.19 13.23 0.17
C CYS A 343 0.39 14.20 -0.71
N MET A 344 -0.54 14.96 -0.12
CA MET A 344 -1.26 16.02 -0.82
C MET A 344 -0.41 17.29 -0.89
N GLY A 345 -0.35 17.92 -2.07
CA GLY A 345 0.28 19.21 -2.31
C GLY A 345 -0.64 20.16 -3.08
N VAL A 346 -0.32 21.45 -3.05
CA VAL A 346 -1.08 22.51 -3.73
C VAL A 346 -0.32 22.98 -4.97
N ASN A 347 -0.97 23.07 -6.13
CA ASN A 347 -0.37 23.59 -7.36
C ASN A 347 0.02 25.06 -7.19
N LYS A 348 1.30 25.40 -7.40
CA LYS A 348 1.81 26.77 -7.21
C LYS A 348 1.31 27.79 -8.24
N ASN A 349 0.75 27.33 -9.36
CA ASN A 349 0.38 28.17 -10.49
C ASN A 349 -1.04 28.75 -10.38
N ILE A 350 -1.81 28.38 -9.36
CA ILE A 350 -3.20 28.84 -9.16
C ILE A 350 -3.26 30.19 -8.44
N ALA A 351 -4.44 30.81 -8.34
CA ALA A 351 -4.63 32.07 -7.61
C ALA A 351 -4.40 31.92 -6.10
N ASP A 352 -3.96 32.98 -5.42
CA ASP A 352 -3.52 32.90 -4.02
C ASP A 352 -4.65 32.55 -3.04
N ASP A 353 -5.87 33.06 -3.27
CA ASP A 353 -7.07 32.67 -2.51
C ASP A 353 -7.37 31.17 -2.63
N LYS A 354 -7.14 30.60 -3.82
CA LYS A 354 -7.28 29.18 -4.10
C LYS A 354 -6.16 28.34 -3.48
N LYS A 355 -4.94 28.87 -3.40
CA LYS A 355 -3.83 28.24 -2.66
C LYS A 355 -4.15 28.17 -1.17
N ASP A 356 -4.63 29.26 -0.60
CA ASP A 356 -5.02 29.32 0.82
C ASP A 356 -6.14 28.33 1.14
N LEU A 357 -7.15 28.23 0.26
CA LEU A 357 -8.20 27.23 0.38
C LEU A 357 -7.65 25.79 0.24
N GLY A 358 -6.73 25.55 -0.69
CA GLY A 358 -6.07 24.26 -0.87
C GLY A 358 -5.27 23.81 0.37
N LYS A 359 -4.54 24.74 1.02
CA LYS A 359 -3.84 24.45 2.28
C LYS A 359 -4.83 24.06 3.39
N LYS A 360 -5.93 24.83 3.54
CA LYS A 360 -7.00 24.51 4.49
C LYS A 360 -7.67 23.17 4.20
N TYR A 361 -7.83 22.82 2.92
CA TYR A 361 -8.37 21.52 2.51
C TYR A 361 -7.46 20.38 2.97
N ILE A 362 -6.14 20.48 2.77
CA ILE A 362 -5.20 19.44 3.21
C ILE A 362 -5.25 19.26 4.74
N GLU A 363 -5.23 20.37 5.50
CA GLU A 363 -5.31 20.33 6.95
C GLU A 363 -6.63 19.71 7.44
N TRP A 364 -7.76 20.13 6.88
CA TRP A 364 -9.08 19.56 7.19
C TRP A 364 -9.18 18.09 6.80
N PHE A 365 -8.64 17.71 5.64
CA PHE A 365 -8.67 16.33 5.17
C PHE A 365 -7.95 15.40 6.16
N ILE A 366 -6.80 15.83 6.66
CA ILE A 366 -6.02 15.06 7.64
C ILE A 366 -6.68 15.07 9.03
N ALA A 367 -7.19 16.22 9.48
CA ALA A 367 -7.59 16.41 10.88
C ALA A 367 -9.07 16.17 11.18
N GLU A 368 -9.95 16.39 10.20
CA GLU A 368 -11.40 16.52 10.43
C GLU A 368 -12.23 15.61 9.51
N SER A 369 -11.73 15.18 8.35
CA SER A 369 -12.55 14.45 7.37
C SER A 369 -12.95 13.03 7.80
N GLY A 370 -12.17 12.40 8.68
CA GLY A 370 -12.32 10.98 9.03
C GLY A 370 -11.90 10.01 7.92
N PHE A 371 -11.24 10.49 6.86
CA PHE A 371 -10.84 9.67 5.71
C PHE A 371 -9.91 8.52 6.12
N SER A 372 -8.85 8.83 6.88
CA SER A 372 -7.87 7.80 7.27
C SER A 372 -8.53 6.67 8.06
N GLU A 373 -9.45 6.99 8.96
CA GLU A 373 -10.18 6.04 9.79
C GLU A 373 -11.12 5.18 8.94
N ALA A 374 -11.83 5.77 7.98
CA ALA A 374 -12.69 5.06 7.05
C ALA A 374 -11.92 4.09 6.13
N GLU A 375 -10.68 4.43 5.80
CA GLU A 375 -9.78 3.60 4.99
C GLU A 375 -8.95 2.60 5.81
N GLY A 376 -9.06 2.63 7.14
CA GLY A 376 -8.17 1.84 8.00
C GLY A 376 -6.70 2.27 7.90
N GLY A 377 -6.43 3.49 7.46
CA GLY A 377 -5.10 4.10 7.45
C GLY A 377 -4.70 4.66 8.81
N ILE A 378 -3.40 4.76 9.04
CA ILE A 378 -2.83 5.51 10.15
C ILE A 378 -2.99 7.00 9.85
N ASN A 379 -3.66 7.72 10.76
CA ASN A 379 -3.83 9.16 10.63
C ASN A 379 -2.48 9.88 10.72
N THR A 380 -2.25 10.84 9.82
CA THR A 380 -1.02 11.63 9.73
C THR A 380 -0.77 12.53 10.94
N LEU A 381 -1.79 12.95 11.69
CA LEU A 381 -1.57 13.77 12.88
C LEU A 381 -0.79 13.02 13.96
N GLU A 382 0.13 13.73 14.61
CA GLU A 382 0.85 13.20 15.76
C GLU A 382 -0.08 12.97 16.96
N GLY A 383 0.15 11.85 17.67
CA GLY A 383 -0.69 11.43 18.80
C GLY A 383 -2.07 10.84 18.45
N SER A 384 -2.46 10.76 17.17
CA SER A 384 -3.70 10.09 16.78
C SER A 384 -3.72 8.61 17.16
N LYS A 385 -4.91 8.12 17.52
CA LYS A 385 -5.14 6.70 17.83
C LYS A 385 -4.90 5.85 16.57
N LEU A 386 -4.22 4.71 16.73
CA LEU A 386 -4.11 3.71 15.66
C LEU A 386 -5.49 3.11 15.34
N PRO A 387 -5.75 2.73 14.07
CA PRO A 387 -6.91 1.91 13.70
C PRO A 387 -7.11 0.71 14.63
N ASP A 388 -8.37 0.34 14.93
CA ASP A 388 -8.68 -0.71 15.91
C ASP A 388 -8.14 -2.10 15.54
N TYR A 389 -7.94 -2.37 14.24
CA TYR A 389 -7.31 -3.62 13.78
C TYR A 389 -5.81 -3.68 14.10
N LEU A 390 -5.17 -2.54 14.40
CA LEU A 390 -3.77 -2.42 14.83
C LEU A 390 -3.62 -2.36 16.35
N SER A 391 -4.66 -2.68 17.14
CA SER A 391 -4.57 -2.64 18.61
C SER A 391 -3.44 -3.51 19.20
N ALA A 392 -3.08 -4.60 18.52
CA ALA A 392 -1.95 -5.45 18.89
C ALA A 392 -0.56 -4.80 18.71
N PHE A 393 -0.49 -3.62 18.08
CA PHE A 393 0.73 -2.83 17.94
C PHE A 393 0.96 -1.85 19.11
N ASP A 394 0.08 -1.84 20.12
CA ASP A 394 0.30 -1.05 21.32
C ASP A 394 1.65 -1.41 21.97
N GLY A 395 2.46 -0.39 22.27
CA GLY A 395 3.83 -0.56 22.76
C GLY A 395 4.90 -0.92 21.72
N CYS A 396 4.57 -1.03 20.43
CA CYS A 396 5.57 -1.14 19.36
C CYS A 396 6.25 0.21 19.09
N GLU A 397 7.53 0.18 18.71
CA GLU A 397 8.22 1.34 18.16
C GLU A 397 7.99 1.44 16.66
N PHE A 398 7.31 2.50 16.24
CA PHE A 398 7.06 2.78 14.84
C PHE A 398 8.24 3.52 14.23
N PHE A 399 8.66 3.12 13.03
CA PHE A 399 9.74 3.78 12.29
C PHE A 399 9.53 3.71 10.78
N THR A 400 10.01 4.72 10.07
CA THR A 400 10.07 4.72 8.61
C THR A 400 11.41 4.15 8.15
N ALA A 401 11.42 3.46 7.00
CA ALA A 401 12.69 3.12 6.37
C ALA A 401 13.38 4.41 5.91
N ALA A 402 14.68 4.50 6.15
CA ALA A 402 15.50 5.58 5.64
C ALA A 402 15.63 5.44 4.12
N THR A 403 15.66 6.58 3.43
CA THR A 403 15.98 6.61 2.01
C THR A 403 17.42 6.18 1.81
N ALA A 404 17.67 5.42 0.75
CA ALA A 404 19.03 5.08 0.37
C ALA A 404 19.84 6.37 0.11
N PRO A 405 21.07 6.47 0.62
CA PRO A 405 21.90 7.66 0.43
C PRO A 405 22.22 7.87 -1.05
N GLU A 406 22.63 9.09 -1.39
CA GLU A 406 23.08 9.41 -2.74
C GLU A 406 24.21 8.45 -3.17
N GLY A 407 24.11 7.90 -4.38
CA GLY A 407 25.02 6.87 -4.88
C GLY A 407 24.61 5.43 -4.56
N LEU A 408 23.67 5.20 -3.66
CA LEU A 408 23.08 3.88 -3.39
C LEU A 408 21.60 3.76 -3.77
N THR A 409 20.98 4.82 -4.27
CA THR A 409 19.59 4.78 -4.75
C THR A 409 19.41 3.71 -5.83
N GLY A 410 18.60 2.69 -5.54
CA GLY A 410 18.32 1.59 -6.47
C GLY A 410 19.36 0.46 -6.48
N VAL A 411 20.51 0.62 -5.82
CA VAL A 411 21.60 -0.38 -5.80
C VAL A 411 21.14 -1.67 -5.14
N PHE A 412 20.45 -1.59 -4.00
CA PHE A 412 19.89 -2.78 -3.32
C PHE A 412 18.98 -3.59 -4.25
N ASN A 413 18.03 -2.91 -4.92
CA ASN A 413 17.08 -3.55 -5.85
C ASN A 413 17.78 -4.16 -7.06
N ALA A 414 18.83 -3.52 -7.57
CA ALA A 414 19.65 -4.06 -8.65
C ALA A 414 20.35 -5.35 -8.21
N ILE A 415 20.95 -5.37 -7.01
CA ILE A 415 21.61 -6.56 -6.46
C ILE A 415 20.57 -7.69 -6.22
N ASP A 416 19.40 -7.39 -5.65
CA ASP A 416 18.34 -8.40 -5.43
C ASP A 416 17.90 -9.03 -6.74
N LYS A 417 17.68 -8.21 -7.77
CA LYS A 417 17.32 -8.66 -9.10
C LYS A 417 18.42 -9.49 -9.75
N ASP A 418 19.65 -9.00 -9.77
CA ASP A 418 20.77 -9.62 -10.49
C ASP A 418 21.30 -10.87 -9.78
N SER A 419 21.10 -10.99 -8.47
CA SER A 419 21.39 -12.22 -7.71
C SER A 419 20.31 -13.30 -7.87
N GLU A 420 19.16 -12.95 -8.45
CA GLU A 420 17.97 -13.81 -8.52
C GLU A 420 17.50 -14.30 -7.14
N VAL A 421 17.81 -13.55 -6.07
CA VAL A 421 17.25 -13.85 -4.74
C VAL A 421 15.78 -13.50 -4.73
N GLY A 422 15.42 -12.35 -5.26
CA GLY A 422 14.04 -11.92 -5.49
C GLY A 422 13.25 -11.89 -4.20
N ILE A 423 13.55 -10.93 -3.32
CA ILE A 423 12.86 -10.79 -2.01
C ILE A 423 11.35 -10.71 -2.19
N TRP A 424 10.90 -9.92 -3.16
CA TRP A 424 9.48 -9.68 -3.45
C TRP A 424 8.93 -10.46 -4.64
N THR A 425 9.74 -11.27 -5.31
CA THR A 425 9.30 -12.16 -6.39
C THR A 425 8.94 -13.54 -5.84
N GLY A 426 8.22 -14.34 -6.63
CA GLY A 426 7.87 -15.71 -6.27
C GLY A 426 7.68 -16.61 -7.49
N ASP A 427 8.58 -16.50 -8.47
CA ASP A 427 8.70 -17.58 -9.44
C ASP A 427 9.02 -18.92 -8.74
N SER A 428 8.79 -20.04 -9.44
CA SER A 428 8.98 -21.39 -8.87
C SER A 428 10.42 -21.70 -8.46
N ALA A 429 11.41 -20.92 -8.93
CA ALA A 429 12.81 -21.09 -8.55
C ALA A 429 13.18 -20.27 -7.30
N ASN A 430 12.29 -19.40 -6.82
CA ASN A 430 12.54 -18.53 -5.68
C ASN A 430 12.76 -19.32 -4.38
N PHE A 431 13.69 -18.84 -3.55
CA PHE A 431 14.09 -19.52 -2.31
C PHE A 431 12.92 -19.72 -1.35
N LYS A 432 11.91 -18.85 -1.33
CA LYS A 432 10.74 -18.97 -0.45
C LYS A 432 9.93 -20.22 -0.75
N LEU A 433 9.74 -20.53 -2.04
CA LEU A 433 9.06 -21.74 -2.49
C LEU A 433 9.92 -22.97 -2.21
N GLN A 434 11.23 -22.89 -2.45
CA GLN A 434 12.15 -23.99 -2.11
C GLN A 434 12.14 -24.30 -0.61
N LEU A 435 12.12 -23.27 0.25
CA LEU A 435 12.02 -23.41 1.70
C LEU A 435 10.71 -24.09 2.08
N ALA A 436 9.58 -23.63 1.53
CA ALA A 436 8.28 -24.24 1.79
C ALA A 436 8.21 -25.71 1.35
N GLU A 437 8.64 -26.03 0.12
CA GLU A 437 8.70 -27.41 -0.38
C GLU A 437 9.63 -28.30 0.45
N ALA A 438 10.79 -27.78 0.86
CA ALA A 438 11.71 -28.51 1.72
C ALA A 438 11.14 -28.74 3.13
N ALA A 439 10.36 -27.79 3.66
CA ALA A 439 9.66 -27.93 4.93
C ALA A 439 8.57 -29.02 4.83
N PHE A 440 7.71 -28.94 3.82
CA PHE A 440 6.67 -29.96 3.57
C PHE A 440 7.25 -31.36 3.36
N ALA A 441 8.42 -31.44 2.72
CA ALA A 441 9.13 -32.71 2.50
C ALA A 441 9.94 -33.20 3.72
N GLY A 442 9.86 -32.52 4.86
CA GLY A 442 10.52 -32.92 6.11
C GLY A 442 12.05 -32.93 6.02
N LYS A 443 12.65 -31.99 5.29
CA LYS A 443 14.12 -31.94 5.09
C LYS A 443 14.89 -31.45 6.33
N GLY A 444 14.19 -30.91 7.32
CA GLY A 444 14.76 -30.42 8.58
C GLY A 444 15.81 -29.31 8.38
N ASP A 445 16.56 -29.01 9.44
CA ASP A 445 17.53 -27.90 9.43
C ASP A 445 18.60 -28.03 8.33
N ALA A 446 18.95 -29.25 7.93
CA ALA A 446 19.88 -29.48 6.82
C ALA A 446 19.32 -28.98 5.47
N GLY A 447 18.02 -29.16 5.24
CA GLY A 447 17.32 -28.65 4.06
C GLY A 447 17.26 -27.12 4.05
N PHE A 448 16.87 -26.53 5.17
CA PHE A 448 16.89 -25.08 5.36
C PHE A 448 18.30 -24.51 5.09
N LYS A 449 19.33 -25.07 5.73
CA LYS A 449 20.70 -24.59 5.61
C LYS A 449 21.21 -24.67 4.18
N ALA A 450 20.92 -25.74 3.44
CA ALA A 450 21.36 -25.88 2.06
C ALA A 450 20.80 -24.76 1.15
N ILE A 451 19.53 -24.40 1.34
CA ILE A 451 18.87 -23.32 0.57
C ILE A 451 19.42 -21.96 1.02
N ALA A 452 19.53 -21.72 2.32
CA ALA A 452 20.10 -20.50 2.90
C ALA A 452 21.53 -20.24 2.41
N ASP A 453 22.40 -21.25 2.43
CA ASP A 453 23.78 -21.16 1.93
C ASP A 453 23.79 -20.81 0.43
N SER A 454 22.91 -21.42 -0.37
CA SER A 454 22.80 -21.09 -1.79
C SER A 454 22.34 -19.65 -2.04
N VAL A 455 21.42 -19.13 -1.22
CA VAL A 455 20.99 -17.73 -1.32
C VAL A 455 22.13 -16.79 -0.97
N ASN A 456 22.83 -17.04 0.15
CA ASN A 456 23.98 -16.24 0.56
C ASN A 456 25.07 -16.21 -0.50
N GLN A 457 25.37 -17.34 -1.15
CA GLN A 457 26.36 -17.40 -2.23
C GLN A 457 25.97 -16.52 -3.43
N LYS A 458 24.71 -16.61 -3.90
CA LYS A 458 24.22 -15.78 -5.01
C LYS A 458 24.24 -14.29 -4.64
N TRP A 459 23.73 -13.95 -3.47
CA TRP A 459 23.70 -12.58 -2.96
C TRP A 459 25.10 -11.99 -2.84
N ALA A 460 26.01 -12.67 -2.14
CA ALA A 460 27.37 -12.21 -1.92
C ALA A 460 28.12 -12.03 -3.25
N ALA A 461 27.98 -12.96 -4.20
CA ALA A 461 28.61 -12.86 -5.50
C ALA A 461 28.17 -11.61 -6.28
N THR A 462 26.87 -11.32 -6.32
CA THR A 462 26.34 -10.14 -7.02
C THR A 462 26.64 -8.84 -6.27
N ARG A 463 26.44 -8.82 -4.95
CA ARG A 463 26.73 -7.67 -4.08
C ARG A 463 28.19 -7.25 -4.21
N ASP A 464 29.12 -8.20 -4.07
CA ASP A 464 30.55 -7.92 -4.04
C ASP A 464 31.11 -7.56 -5.43
N ALA A 465 30.41 -7.91 -6.51
CA ALA A 465 30.74 -7.52 -7.87
C ALA A 465 30.07 -6.20 -8.31
N ASN A 466 29.18 -5.61 -7.50
CA ASN A 466 28.47 -4.39 -7.87
C ASN A 466 29.39 -3.16 -7.81
N ALA A 467 29.64 -2.55 -8.97
CA ALA A 467 30.59 -1.44 -9.10
C ALA A 467 30.13 -0.14 -8.42
N GLU A 468 28.81 0.12 -8.38
CA GLU A 468 28.26 1.31 -7.73
C GLU A 468 28.42 1.21 -6.21
N LEU A 469 28.11 0.05 -5.63
CA LEU A 469 28.36 -0.24 -4.23
C LEU A 469 29.85 -0.13 -3.88
N GLU A 470 30.73 -0.73 -4.70
CA GLU A 470 32.18 -0.66 -4.47
C GLU A 470 32.70 0.78 -4.51
N ALA A 471 32.24 1.58 -5.47
CA ALA A 471 32.59 2.99 -5.58
C ALA A 471 32.09 3.80 -4.38
N TYR A 472 30.86 3.54 -3.93
CA TYR A 472 30.28 4.19 -2.76
C TYR A 472 31.07 3.87 -1.50
N ILE A 473 31.38 2.58 -1.25
CA ILE A 473 32.17 2.16 -0.09
C ILE A 473 33.53 2.86 -0.13
N LYS A 474 34.29 2.78 -1.23
CA LYS A 474 35.60 3.45 -1.35
C LYS A 474 35.57 4.96 -1.08
N ALA A 475 34.48 5.63 -1.42
CA ALA A 475 34.33 7.06 -1.17
C ALA A 475 33.98 7.39 0.29
N ASN A 476 33.43 6.44 1.05
CA ASN A 476 32.83 6.68 2.36
C ASN A 476 33.40 5.83 3.52
N GLY A 477 34.23 4.81 3.27
CA GLY A 477 34.89 4.00 4.31
C GLY A 477 35.06 2.53 3.93
#